data_AF-A0A8T5MW33-F1
#
_entry.id   AF-A0A8T5MW33-F1
#
_cell.length_a   1.000
_cell.length_b   1.000
_cell.length_c   1.000
_cell.angle_alpha   90.00
_cell.angle_beta   90.00
_cell.angle_gamma   90.00
#
_symmetry.space_group_name_H-M   'P 1'
#
loop_
_entity.id
_entity.type
_entity.pdbx_description
1 polymer ?
#
loop_
_entity_poly.entity_id
_entity_poly.type
_entity_poly.pdbx_seq_one_letter_code
_entity_poly.pdbx_strand_id
1 'polypeptide(L)'
;MKTQSESNYQLLRETTENITRYSINDTDKAYRIYEWFQYSGNMTNIYGKNTVLPGLIIRSEDPHICIPLNENKYVLWVLTGKCGACLEYSLLYREIANESNLTVRSVHNYGEDHNWDEVLIDNKWIIVDPSMYWFNVSPFDEETRRGPNGLNMSYVFAEYSNGTQEDITYRYTNTSNITIKILNKNRGNISIKVLSNNLLHVNNRTEVDTNLSCKTDMNGICTLTLGGGNYTLSLEKNMFFPQKEYIAIDENKEYEKEYLLK
;
A
#
# COMPACT_ATOMS: atom_id res chain seq x y z
N MET A 1 14.35 -7.29 15.51
CA MET A 1 14.17 -6.73 14.16
C MET A 1 15.10 -5.56 13.89
N LYS A 2 15.02 -4.42 14.59
CA LYS A 2 15.87 -3.22 14.33
C LYS A 2 17.36 -3.50 14.11
N THR A 3 18.06 -4.02 15.11
CA THR A 3 19.51 -4.29 15.03
C THR A 3 19.87 -5.24 13.89
N GLN A 4 19.04 -6.26 13.66
CA GLN A 4 19.24 -7.19 12.54
C GLN A 4 19.03 -6.51 11.18
N SER A 5 18.00 -5.68 11.06
CA SER A 5 17.77 -4.89 9.84
C SER A 5 18.93 -3.94 9.56
N GLU A 6 19.49 -3.29 10.59
CA GLU A 6 20.67 -2.44 10.47
C GLU A 6 21.93 -3.23 10.08
N SER A 7 22.08 -4.48 10.55
CA SER A 7 23.21 -5.33 10.12
C SER A 7 23.05 -5.89 8.70
N ASN A 8 21.83 -5.92 8.15
CA ASN A 8 21.53 -6.55 6.86
C ASN A 8 21.88 -5.67 5.65
N TYR A 9 22.38 -4.45 5.81
CA TYR A 9 22.79 -3.61 4.67
C TYR A 9 23.88 -4.25 3.81
N GLN A 10 24.85 -4.96 4.43
CA GLN A 10 25.85 -5.69 3.67
C GLN A 10 25.21 -6.83 2.86
N LEU A 11 24.29 -7.58 3.48
CA LEU A 11 23.55 -8.64 2.79
C LEU A 11 22.69 -8.10 1.65
N LEU A 12 22.07 -6.92 1.81
CA LEU A 12 21.35 -6.23 0.75
C LEU A 12 22.27 -5.95 -0.45
N ARG A 13 23.46 -5.39 -0.20
CA ARG A 13 24.45 -5.09 -1.25
C ARG A 13 24.88 -6.33 -2.01
N GLU A 14 25.32 -7.35 -1.27
CA GLU A 14 25.78 -8.62 -1.87
C GLU A 14 24.65 -9.29 -2.66
N THR A 15 23.42 -9.28 -2.14
CA THR A 15 22.24 -9.80 -2.84
C THR A 15 21.97 -9.03 -4.12
N THR A 16 21.98 -7.70 -4.05
CA THR A 16 21.71 -6.81 -5.18
C THR A 16 22.75 -6.97 -6.28
N GLU A 17 24.05 -6.97 -5.93
CA GLU A 17 25.14 -7.21 -6.86
C GLU A 17 25.00 -8.56 -7.56
N ASN A 18 24.68 -9.63 -6.81
CA ASN A 18 24.52 -10.97 -7.37
C ASN A 18 23.35 -11.06 -8.36
N ILE A 19 22.23 -10.41 -8.06
CA ILE A 19 21.05 -10.37 -8.94
C ILE A 19 21.36 -9.59 -10.22
N THR A 20 22.05 -8.46 -10.10
CA THR A 20 22.12 -7.44 -11.15
C THR A 20 23.44 -7.39 -11.93
N ARG A 21 24.45 -8.21 -11.55
CA ARG A 21 25.79 -8.21 -12.18
C ARG A 21 25.82 -8.40 -13.70
N TYR A 22 24.80 -9.04 -14.27
CA TYR A 22 24.69 -9.29 -15.71
C TYR A 22 23.54 -8.52 -16.36
N SER A 23 23.00 -7.53 -15.67
CA SER A 23 21.93 -6.69 -16.19
C SER A 23 22.44 -5.83 -17.34
N ILE A 24 21.77 -5.87 -18.49
CA ILE A 24 22.19 -5.11 -19.68
C ILE A 24 21.58 -3.70 -19.76
N ASN A 25 20.48 -3.45 -19.03
CA ASN A 25 19.81 -2.15 -18.91
C ASN A 25 18.92 -2.15 -17.66
N ASP A 26 18.24 -1.03 -17.40
CA ASP A 26 17.39 -0.88 -16.22
C ASP A 26 16.13 -1.76 -16.24
N THR A 27 15.58 -2.06 -17.43
CA THR A 27 14.47 -3.02 -17.58
C THR A 27 14.89 -4.43 -17.18
N ASP A 28 16.04 -4.89 -17.69
CA ASP A 28 16.61 -6.20 -17.34
C ASP A 28 16.96 -6.26 -15.85
N LYS A 29 17.46 -5.15 -15.28
CA LYS A 29 17.73 -5.03 -13.85
C LYS A 29 16.45 -5.19 -13.01
N ALA A 30 15.41 -4.43 -13.34
CA ALA A 30 14.11 -4.51 -12.67
C ALA A 30 13.50 -5.91 -12.79
N TYR A 31 13.63 -6.53 -13.96
CA TYR A 31 13.12 -7.88 -14.24
C TYR A 31 13.86 -8.96 -13.44
N ARG A 32 15.19 -8.92 -13.39
CA ARG A 32 16.00 -9.88 -12.61
C ARG A 32 15.72 -9.80 -11.11
N ILE A 33 15.52 -8.59 -10.59
CA ILE A 33 15.09 -8.39 -9.20
C ILE A 33 13.72 -9.03 -8.98
N TYR A 34 12.79 -8.83 -9.91
CA TYR A 34 11.46 -9.45 -9.86
C TYR A 34 11.55 -10.99 -9.90
N GLU A 35 12.35 -11.56 -10.81
CA GLU A 35 12.57 -13.00 -10.91
C GLU A 35 13.19 -13.60 -9.65
N TRP A 36 14.00 -12.83 -8.92
CA TRP A 36 14.56 -13.25 -7.64
C TRP A 36 13.49 -13.55 -6.59
N PHE A 37 12.29 -12.97 -6.68
CA PHE A 37 11.16 -13.36 -5.82
C PHE A 37 10.40 -14.57 -6.39
N GLN A 38 10.21 -14.64 -7.71
CA GLN A 38 9.34 -15.63 -8.36
C GLN A 38 9.89 -17.06 -8.36
N TYR A 39 11.17 -17.25 -8.70
CA TYR A 39 11.66 -18.58 -9.12
C TYR A 39 12.60 -19.27 -8.12
N SER A 40 12.89 -18.61 -7.02
CA SER A 40 14.06 -18.93 -6.20
C SER A 40 13.73 -19.56 -4.84
N GLY A 41 12.46 -19.53 -4.41
CA GLY A 41 12.12 -19.80 -3.02
C GLY A 41 12.77 -18.83 -2.02
N ASN A 42 13.28 -17.68 -2.50
CA ASN A 42 13.95 -16.68 -1.66
C ASN A 42 13.01 -15.98 -0.69
N MET A 43 11.71 -16.01 -0.98
CA MET A 43 10.67 -15.60 -0.05
C MET A 43 9.56 -16.64 0.00
N THR A 44 9.06 -16.87 1.21
CA THR A 44 7.84 -17.61 1.45
C THR A 44 6.67 -16.65 1.56
N ASN A 45 5.70 -16.78 0.65
CA ASN A 45 4.43 -16.09 0.77
C ASN A 45 3.61 -16.68 1.94
N ILE A 46 3.19 -15.85 2.88
CA ILE A 46 2.40 -16.23 4.05
C ILE A 46 0.94 -15.75 4.00
N TYR A 47 0.51 -15.16 2.88
CA TYR A 47 -0.88 -14.76 2.68
C TYR A 47 -1.85 -15.92 2.91
N GLY A 48 -2.91 -15.66 3.68
CA GLY A 48 -3.92 -16.65 4.04
C GLY A 48 -3.45 -17.79 4.96
N LYS A 49 -2.21 -17.75 5.46
CA LYS A 49 -1.70 -18.78 6.40
C LYS A 49 -2.09 -18.44 7.84
N ASN A 50 -2.39 -19.48 8.62
CA ASN A 50 -2.73 -19.34 10.03
C ASN A 50 -1.51 -18.90 10.84
N THR A 51 -1.70 -17.90 11.68
CA THR A 51 -0.69 -17.46 12.67
C THR A 51 -0.83 -18.25 13.96
N VAL A 52 0.27 -18.66 14.57
CA VAL A 52 0.26 -19.34 15.89
C VAL A 52 -0.02 -18.32 17.00
N LEU A 53 0.55 -17.12 16.87
CA LEU A 53 0.29 -15.95 17.70
C LEU A 53 0.21 -14.72 16.76
N PRO A 54 -0.43 -13.61 17.17
CA PRO A 54 -0.41 -12.38 16.38
C PRO A 54 1.04 -12.00 15.99
N GLY A 55 1.32 -11.98 14.70
CA GLY A 55 2.67 -11.67 14.17
C GLY A 55 3.70 -12.81 14.26
N LEU A 56 3.30 -14.07 14.48
CA LEU A 56 4.20 -15.22 14.45
C LEU A 56 3.58 -16.40 13.70
N ILE A 57 4.30 -16.89 12.69
CA ILE A 57 3.94 -18.09 11.93
C ILE A 57 5.04 -19.13 12.09
N ILE A 58 4.65 -20.34 12.47
CA ILE A 58 5.54 -21.51 12.56
C ILE A 58 5.20 -22.43 11.40
N ARG A 59 6.24 -22.93 10.72
CA ARG A 59 6.12 -23.74 9.51
C ARG A 59 6.94 -25.02 9.62
N SER A 60 6.46 -26.08 8.96
CA SER A 60 7.18 -27.34 8.78
C SER A 60 8.33 -27.25 7.77
N GLU A 61 8.35 -26.19 6.96
CA GLU A 61 9.33 -25.94 5.90
C GLU A 61 10.07 -24.63 6.16
N ASP A 62 11.28 -24.50 5.62
CA ASP A 62 12.06 -23.28 5.72
C ASP A 62 11.39 -22.09 5.01
N PRO A 63 11.52 -20.86 5.57
CA PRO A 63 11.93 -20.59 6.95
C PRO A 63 10.88 -21.12 7.94
N HIS A 64 11.34 -21.87 8.95
CA HIS A 64 10.49 -22.48 9.99
C HIS A 64 9.78 -21.45 10.87
N ILE A 65 10.36 -20.26 11.02
CA ILE A 65 9.79 -19.14 11.77
C ILE A 65 9.66 -17.96 10.84
N CYS A 66 8.45 -17.42 10.75
CA CYS A 66 8.18 -16.19 10.04
C CYS A 66 7.60 -15.14 11.01
N ILE A 67 8.25 -13.98 11.05
CA ILE A 67 7.81 -12.81 11.81
C ILE A 67 7.57 -11.70 10.78
N PRO A 68 6.31 -11.48 10.36
CA PRO A 68 5.97 -10.38 9.46
C PRO A 68 6.30 -9.03 10.09
N LEU A 69 6.38 -8.01 9.25
CA LEU A 69 6.58 -6.65 9.71
C LEU A 69 5.30 -6.14 10.39
N ASN A 70 5.44 -5.47 11.52
CA ASN A 70 4.32 -4.80 12.18
C ASN A 70 4.00 -3.43 11.58
N GLU A 71 4.92 -2.85 10.78
CA GLU A 71 4.85 -1.54 10.13
C GLU A 71 5.85 -1.50 8.95
N ASN A 72 5.89 -0.43 8.15
CA ASN A 72 6.89 -0.19 7.08
C ASN A 72 8.32 0.09 7.63
N LYS A 73 8.69 -0.46 8.78
CA LYS A 73 9.98 -0.24 9.45
C LYS A 73 10.81 -1.52 9.46
N TYR A 74 12.13 -1.34 9.45
CA TYR A 74 13.09 -2.45 9.53
C TYR A 74 12.96 -3.44 8.37
N VAL A 75 12.70 -2.93 7.17
CA VAL A 75 12.44 -3.70 5.94
C VAL A 75 13.49 -4.78 5.69
N LEU A 76 14.77 -4.51 5.97
CA LEU A 76 15.83 -5.48 5.72
C LEU A 76 15.74 -6.72 6.62
N TRP A 77 14.89 -6.73 7.66
CA TRP A 77 14.53 -7.96 8.37
C TRP A 77 13.98 -9.04 7.42
N VAL A 78 13.29 -8.64 6.35
CA VAL A 78 12.72 -9.55 5.36
C VAL A 78 13.82 -10.38 4.66
N LEU A 79 15.05 -9.86 4.50
CA LEU A 79 16.18 -10.64 3.99
C LEU A 79 16.61 -11.79 4.93
N THR A 80 16.45 -11.61 6.24
CA THR A 80 16.72 -12.65 7.24
C THR A 80 15.55 -13.62 7.33
N GLY A 81 14.33 -13.07 7.47
CA GLY A 81 13.12 -13.85 7.68
C GLY A 81 12.66 -14.60 6.44
N LYS A 82 13.01 -14.12 5.23
CA LYS A 82 12.66 -14.71 3.92
C LYS A 82 11.18 -15.08 3.82
N CYS A 83 10.30 -14.25 4.38
CA CYS A 83 8.88 -14.50 4.42
C CYS A 83 8.09 -13.21 4.55
N GLY A 84 6.84 -13.24 4.10
CA GLY A 84 5.93 -12.10 4.20
C GLY A 84 4.74 -12.21 3.23
N ALA A 85 3.93 -11.17 3.19
CA ALA A 85 2.83 -11.02 2.24
C ALA A 85 3.13 -9.85 1.27
N CYS A 86 2.13 -9.30 0.60
CA CYS A 86 2.30 -8.25 -0.41
C CYS A 86 3.16 -7.07 0.09
N LEU A 87 2.99 -6.64 1.36
CA LEU A 87 3.77 -5.55 1.94
C LEU A 87 5.26 -5.86 2.02
N GLU A 88 5.67 -6.98 2.61
CA GLU A 88 7.10 -7.32 2.72
C GLU A 88 7.76 -7.59 1.37
N TYR A 89 7.02 -8.20 0.45
CA TYR A 89 7.49 -8.41 -0.92
C TYR A 89 7.77 -7.07 -1.60
N SER A 90 6.82 -6.13 -1.52
CA SER A 90 6.97 -4.81 -2.12
C SER A 90 8.11 -4.01 -1.48
N LEU A 91 8.13 -3.90 -0.16
CA LEU A 91 9.16 -3.15 0.53
C LEU A 91 10.56 -3.73 0.26
N LEU A 92 10.73 -5.05 0.26
CA LEU A 92 12.03 -5.65 -0.05
C LEU A 92 12.42 -5.44 -1.51
N TYR A 93 11.48 -5.55 -2.46
CA TYR A 93 11.75 -5.27 -3.86
C TYR A 93 12.25 -3.82 -4.04
N ARG A 94 11.57 -2.85 -3.41
CA ARG A 94 11.98 -1.44 -3.41
C ARG A 94 13.41 -1.27 -2.90
N GLU A 95 13.78 -1.88 -1.77
CA GLU A 95 15.13 -1.74 -1.23
C GLU A 95 16.21 -2.35 -2.15
N ILE A 96 15.96 -3.52 -2.75
CA ILE A 96 16.89 -4.14 -3.71
C ILE A 96 17.00 -3.29 -4.99
N ALA A 97 15.87 -2.81 -5.52
CA ALA A 97 15.84 -1.97 -6.72
C ALA A 97 16.53 -0.62 -6.49
N ASN A 98 16.29 0.02 -5.34
CA ASN A 98 16.94 1.27 -4.96
C ASN A 98 18.44 1.09 -4.79
N GLU A 99 18.91 0.04 -4.10
CA GLU A 99 20.35 -0.27 -3.97
C GLU A 99 20.99 -0.52 -5.35
N SER A 100 20.22 -0.99 -6.33
CA SER A 100 20.66 -1.22 -7.70
C SER A 100 20.67 0.05 -8.59
N ASN A 101 20.46 1.22 -7.98
CA ASN A 101 20.34 2.53 -8.61
C ASN A 101 19.13 2.69 -9.54
N LEU A 102 18.06 1.93 -9.31
CA LEU A 102 16.77 2.20 -9.97
C LEU A 102 16.00 3.24 -9.17
N THR A 103 15.29 4.11 -9.89
CA THR A 103 14.28 4.97 -9.25
C THR A 103 13.01 4.12 -9.07
N VAL A 104 12.69 3.81 -7.81
CA VAL A 104 11.63 2.88 -7.43
C VAL A 104 10.81 3.45 -6.26
N ARG A 105 9.53 3.09 -6.21
CA ARG A 105 8.64 3.39 -5.09
C ARG A 105 7.74 2.18 -4.82
N SER A 106 7.47 1.92 -3.55
CA SER A 106 6.43 0.96 -3.16
C SER A 106 5.09 1.66 -3.23
N VAL A 107 4.07 0.99 -3.73
CA VAL A 107 2.72 1.49 -3.89
C VAL A 107 1.83 0.78 -2.88
N HIS A 108 1.03 1.57 -2.17
CA HIS A 108 0.19 1.13 -1.08
C HIS A 108 -1.28 1.43 -1.42
N ASN A 109 -2.10 0.39 -1.41
CA ASN A 109 -3.56 0.50 -1.42
C ASN A 109 -4.11 -0.22 -0.18
N TYR A 110 -4.16 0.50 0.93
CA TYR A 110 -4.62 -0.07 2.20
C TYR A 110 -6.13 -0.33 2.21
N GLY A 111 -6.94 0.48 1.52
CA GLY A 111 -8.39 0.29 1.46
C GLY A 111 -8.80 -1.05 0.81
N GLU A 112 -7.98 -1.54 -0.13
CA GLU A 112 -8.17 -2.81 -0.82
C GLU A 112 -7.05 -3.83 -0.56
N ASP A 113 -6.39 -3.70 0.60
CA ASP A 113 -5.40 -4.64 1.18
C ASP A 113 -4.34 -5.13 0.18
N HIS A 114 -3.58 -4.20 -0.42
CA HIS A 114 -2.51 -4.57 -1.34
C HIS A 114 -1.35 -3.61 -1.42
N ASN A 115 -0.20 -4.16 -1.84
CA ASN A 115 1.02 -3.44 -2.07
C ASN A 115 1.77 -4.05 -3.27
N TRP A 116 2.38 -3.18 -4.08
CA TRP A 116 3.22 -3.53 -5.23
C TRP A 116 4.26 -2.44 -5.42
N ASP A 117 5.06 -2.46 -6.50
CA ASP A 117 6.08 -1.46 -6.76
C ASP A 117 5.92 -0.81 -8.12
N GLU A 118 6.49 0.38 -8.25
CA GLU A 118 6.72 1.03 -9.53
C GLU A 118 8.18 1.37 -9.73
N VAL A 119 8.69 1.10 -10.93
CA VAL A 119 10.06 1.43 -11.33
C VAL A 119 10.02 2.40 -12.51
N LEU A 120 10.79 3.49 -12.43
CA LEU A 120 10.89 4.48 -13.51
C LEU A 120 11.91 4.01 -14.56
N ILE A 121 11.42 3.71 -15.76
CA ILE A 121 12.20 3.23 -16.89
C ILE A 121 11.83 4.06 -18.13
N ASP A 122 12.81 4.64 -18.82
CA ASP A 122 12.59 5.47 -20.00
C ASP A 122 11.51 6.56 -19.79
N ASN A 123 11.55 7.23 -18.63
CA ASN A 123 10.59 8.24 -18.18
C ASN A 123 9.15 7.73 -18.00
N LYS A 124 8.96 6.42 -17.85
CA LYS A 124 7.66 5.80 -17.58
C LYS A 124 7.76 4.92 -16.35
N TRP A 125 6.81 5.08 -15.44
CA TRP A 125 6.63 4.12 -14.37
C TRP A 125 6.06 2.83 -14.95
N ILE A 126 6.72 1.71 -14.70
CA ILE A 126 6.20 0.37 -14.93
C ILE A 126 5.76 -0.23 -13.59
N ILE A 127 4.73 -1.07 -13.60
CA ILE A 127 4.24 -1.76 -12.39
C ILE A 127 4.98 -3.09 -12.24
N VAL A 128 5.42 -3.40 -11.03
CA VAL A 128 6.01 -4.68 -10.66
C VAL A 128 5.32 -5.17 -9.39
N ASP A 129 4.62 -6.29 -9.46
CA ASP A 129 4.05 -6.94 -8.28
C ASP A 129 4.79 -8.26 -8.02
N PRO A 130 5.80 -8.24 -7.12
CA PRO A 130 6.56 -9.43 -6.77
C PRO A 130 5.73 -10.48 -6.02
N SER A 131 4.59 -10.11 -5.42
CA SER A 131 3.72 -11.01 -4.65
C SER A 131 2.70 -11.76 -5.52
N MET A 132 2.28 -11.15 -6.64
CA MET A 132 1.37 -11.73 -7.63
C MET A 132 2.07 -12.23 -8.91
N TYR A 133 3.40 -12.07 -8.99
CA TYR A 133 4.21 -12.43 -10.14
C TYR A 133 3.78 -11.69 -11.42
N TRP A 134 3.61 -10.38 -11.30
CA TRP A 134 3.30 -9.49 -12.41
C TRP A 134 4.45 -8.52 -12.69
N PHE A 135 4.84 -8.43 -13.96
CA PHE A 135 5.89 -7.53 -14.39
C PHE A 135 5.41 -6.70 -15.58
N ASN A 136 5.52 -5.38 -15.44
CA ASN A 136 5.10 -4.38 -16.43
C ASN A 136 3.65 -4.54 -16.88
N VAL A 137 2.75 -4.76 -15.91
CA VAL A 137 1.29 -4.77 -16.16
C VAL A 137 0.75 -3.34 -16.25
N SER A 138 -0.42 -3.17 -16.87
CA SER A 138 -1.07 -1.88 -16.91
C SER A 138 -1.75 -1.56 -15.56
N PRO A 139 -1.94 -0.28 -15.19
CA PRO A 139 -2.72 0.09 -14.00
C PRO A 139 -4.14 -0.47 -14.02
N PHE A 140 -4.75 -0.57 -15.21
CA PHE A 140 -6.06 -1.19 -15.41
C PHE A 140 -6.07 -2.69 -15.10
N ASP A 141 -5.00 -3.41 -15.46
CA ASP A 141 -4.87 -4.83 -15.10
C ASP A 141 -4.75 -5.00 -13.57
N GLU A 142 -4.02 -4.10 -12.91
CA GLU A 142 -3.90 -4.06 -11.45
C GLU A 142 -5.26 -3.83 -10.77
N GLU A 143 -6.13 -3.01 -11.36
CA GLU A 143 -7.49 -2.78 -10.86
C GLU A 143 -8.42 -3.98 -11.11
N THR A 144 -8.44 -4.47 -12.36
CA THR A 144 -9.50 -5.37 -12.84
C THR A 144 -9.24 -6.85 -12.60
N ARG A 145 -7.99 -7.27 -12.45
CA ARG A 145 -7.64 -8.71 -12.30
C ARG A 145 -7.66 -9.19 -10.85
N ARG A 146 -7.92 -8.31 -9.88
CA ARG A 146 -7.84 -8.60 -8.44
C ARG A 146 -9.15 -9.11 -7.82
N GLY A 147 -10.09 -9.54 -8.67
CA GLY A 147 -11.32 -10.22 -8.28
C GLY A 147 -12.22 -10.51 -9.48
N PRO A 148 -13.30 -11.29 -9.32
CA PRO A 148 -14.20 -11.64 -10.42
C PRO A 148 -14.90 -10.42 -11.06
N ASN A 149 -14.92 -9.27 -10.37
CA ASN A 149 -15.51 -8.02 -10.85
C ASN A 149 -14.51 -6.85 -10.86
N GLY A 150 -13.21 -7.10 -10.68
CA GLY A 150 -12.24 -6.05 -10.34
C GLY A 150 -12.40 -5.48 -8.94
N LEU A 151 -11.47 -4.60 -8.54
CA LEU A 151 -11.52 -3.83 -7.29
C LEU A 151 -11.64 -2.35 -7.64
N ASN A 152 -12.60 -1.64 -7.05
CA ASN A 152 -12.62 -0.18 -7.17
C ASN A 152 -11.57 0.40 -6.21
N MET A 153 -10.49 0.97 -6.75
CA MET A 153 -9.42 1.52 -5.92
C MET A 153 -9.87 2.79 -5.20
N SER A 154 -9.64 2.83 -3.89
CA SER A 154 -10.07 3.93 -3.02
C SER A 154 -9.08 5.10 -3.00
N TYR A 155 -7.89 4.83 -2.46
CA TYR A 155 -6.79 5.76 -2.32
C TYR A 155 -5.49 4.97 -2.48
N VAL A 156 -4.62 5.46 -3.37
CA VAL A 156 -3.35 4.81 -3.67
C VAL A 156 -2.24 5.83 -3.53
N PHE A 157 -1.24 5.51 -2.72
CA PHE A 157 -0.06 6.36 -2.58
C PHE A 157 1.22 5.56 -2.81
N ALA A 158 2.22 6.23 -3.35
CA ALA A 158 3.57 5.70 -3.45
C ALA A 158 4.42 6.17 -2.27
N GLU A 159 5.35 5.33 -1.83
CA GLU A 159 6.36 5.60 -0.81
C GLU A 159 7.76 5.24 -1.33
N TYR A 160 8.66 6.22 -1.35
CA TYR A 160 10.07 6.05 -1.69
C TYR A 160 10.87 5.53 -0.49
N SER A 161 12.06 4.96 -0.72
CA SER A 161 12.94 4.48 0.38
C SER A 161 13.36 5.56 1.38
N ASN A 162 13.27 6.85 1.01
CA ASN A 162 13.52 7.97 1.92
C ASN A 162 12.29 8.36 2.79
N GLY A 163 11.17 7.64 2.64
CA GLY A 163 9.90 7.89 3.34
C GLY A 163 9.03 8.99 2.71
N THR A 164 9.43 9.57 1.59
CA THR A 164 8.58 10.52 0.85
C THR A 164 7.36 9.79 0.29
N GLN A 165 6.19 10.41 0.41
CA GLN A 165 4.93 9.87 -0.09
C GLN A 165 4.32 10.76 -1.17
N GLU A 166 3.67 10.15 -2.16
CA GLU A 166 2.97 10.82 -3.26
C GLU A 166 1.61 10.17 -3.48
N ASP A 167 0.54 10.96 -3.56
CA ASP A 167 -0.77 10.48 -4.01
C ASP A 167 -0.73 10.19 -5.51
N ILE A 168 -0.98 8.93 -5.86
CA ILE A 168 -0.99 8.45 -7.24
C ILE A 168 -2.30 7.76 -7.59
N THR A 169 -3.37 8.05 -6.86
CA THR A 169 -4.70 7.46 -7.07
C THR A 169 -5.17 7.62 -8.51
N TYR A 170 -4.92 8.80 -9.11
CA TYR A 170 -5.27 9.13 -10.50
C TYR A 170 -4.68 8.18 -11.55
N ARG A 171 -3.63 7.43 -11.21
CA ARG A 171 -2.96 6.52 -12.12
C ARG A 171 -3.71 5.19 -12.25
N TYR A 172 -4.47 4.81 -11.22
CA TYR A 172 -5.13 3.52 -11.11
C TYR A 172 -6.63 3.59 -11.31
N THR A 173 -7.24 4.75 -11.05
CA THR A 173 -8.66 4.97 -11.19
C THR A 173 -8.91 6.46 -11.48
N ASN A 174 -10.09 6.78 -12.01
CA ASN A 174 -10.50 8.18 -12.10
C ASN A 174 -10.87 8.68 -10.70
N THR A 175 -10.56 9.95 -10.42
CA THR A 175 -10.78 10.52 -9.09
C THR A 175 -11.98 11.45 -9.05
N SER A 176 -12.50 11.62 -7.83
CA SER A 176 -13.54 12.55 -7.45
C SER A 176 -13.10 13.33 -6.23
N ASN A 177 -13.53 14.58 -6.12
CA ASN A 177 -13.24 15.41 -4.95
C ASN A 177 -14.45 15.46 -4.04
N ILE A 178 -14.19 15.43 -2.73
CA ILE A 178 -15.21 15.58 -1.71
C ILE A 178 -14.81 16.74 -0.82
N THR A 179 -15.63 17.77 -0.79
CA THR A 179 -15.52 18.87 0.15
C THR A 179 -16.43 18.60 1.34
N ILE A 180 -15.82 18.52 2.51
CA ILE A 180 -16.49 18.30 3.79
C ILE A 180 -16.52 19.62 4.54
N LYS A 181 -17.70 20.01 5.05
CA LYS A 181 -17.92 21.27 5.74
C LYS A 181 -18.61 21.06 7.09
N ILE A 182 -17.97 21.54 8.15
CA ILE A 182 -18.48 21.45 9.51
C ILE A 182 -19.19 22.74 9.91
N LEU A 183 -20.46 22.63 10.29
CA LEU A 183 -21.33 23.78 10.57
C LEU A 183 -21.27 24.28 12.03
N ASN A 184 -20.61 23.55 12.94
CA ASN A 184 -20.51 23.91 14.36
C ASN A 184 -19.65 25.17 14.61
N LYS A 185 -19.81 25.80 15.78
CA LYS A 185 -18.95 26.93 16.21
C LYS A 185 -17.46 26.52 16.37
N ASN A 186 -17.20 25.29 16.80
CA ASN A 186 -15.85 24.75 16.98
C ASN A 186 -15.49 23.84 15.79
N ARG A 187 -15.36 24.41 14.60
CA ARG A 187 -15.25 23.67 13.34
C ARG A 187 -13.83 23.37 12.86
N GLY A 188 -12.81 23.97 13.46
CA GLY A 188 -11.41 23.71 13.08
C GLY A 188 -10.80 22.47 13.74
N ASN A 189 -9.80 21.91 13.08
CA ASN A 189 -8.97 20.79 13.56
C ASN A 189 -9.77 19.52 13.89
N ILE A 190 -10.83 19.25 13.13
CA ILE A 190 -11.56 17.99 13.17
C ILE A 190 -10.86 17.04 12.21
N SER A 191 -10.52 15.85 12.67
CA SER A 191 -9.91 14.82 11.82
C SER A 191 -11.01 14.05 11.10
N ILE A 192 -10.95 13.96 9.79
CA ILE A 192 -11.78 13.06 9.00
C ILE A 192 -10.89 11.94 8.50
N LYS A 193 -11.22 10.71 8.86
CA LYS A 193 -10.62 9.50 8.28
C LYS A 193 -11.55 8.88 7.26
N VAL A 194 -10.96 8.30 6.22
CA VAL A 194 -11.69 7.58 5.18
C VAL A 194 -11.50 6.08 5.35
N LEU A 195 -12.62 5.37 5.48
CA LEU A 195 -12.64 3.91 5.48
C LEU A 195 -13.26 3.42 4.16
N SER A 196 -12.56 2.55 3.45
CA SER A 196 -13.08 1.90 2.23
C SER A 196 -14.03 0.77 2.60
N ASN A 197 -15.10 0.63 1.80
CA ASN A 197 -15.99 -0.53 1.81
C ASN A 197 -15.95 -1.26 0.45
N ASN A 198 -14.91 -1.04 -0.36
CA ASN A 198 -14.78 -1.62 -1.71
C ASN A 198 -14.22 -3.04 -1.69
N LEU A 199 -13.49 -3.42 -0.64
CA LEU A 199 -12.96 -4.77 -0.49
C LEU A 199 -14.09 -5.77 -0.16
N LEU A 200 -14.49 -6.57 -1.15
CA LEU A 200 -15.47 -7.63 -0.99
C LEU A 200 -14.82 -8.88 -0.40
N HIS A 201 -14.68 -8.95 0.93
CA HIS A 201 -14.55 -10.27 1.55
C HIS A 201 -15.88 -11.00 1.47
N VAL A 202 -15.82 -12.27 1.02
CA VAL A 202 -16.96 -13.18 0.99
C VAL A 202 -17.53 -13.26 2.42
N ASN A 203 -18.67 -12.58 2.62
CA ASN A 203 -19.57 -12.59 3.79
C ASN A 203 -19.52 -11.44 4.81
N ASN A 204 -18.75 -10.36 4.65
CA ASN A 204 -19.00 -9.11 5.40
C ASN A 204 -18.31 -7.91 4.77
N ARG A 205 -19.02 -6.78 4.65
CA ARG A 205 -18.39 -5.49 4.34
C ARG A 205 -17.50 -5.12 5.51
N THR A 206 -16.19 -5.14 5.33
CA THR A 206 -15.25 -4.68 6.33
C THR A 206 -14.89 -3.25 5.99
N GLU A 207 -15.13 -2.33 6.93
CA GLU A 207 -14.57 -0.98 6.82
C GLU A 207 -13.05 -1.10 6.98
N VAL A 208 -12.30 -0.82 5.91
CA VAL A 208 -10.83 -0.88 5.91
C VAL A 208 -10.27 0.54 5.90
N ASP A 209 -9.33 0.83 6.80
CA ASP A 209 -8.69 2.14 6.85
C ASP A 209 -7.83 2.35 5.59
N THR A 210 -8.15 3.38 4.81
CA THR A 210 -7.38 3.76 3.63
C THR A 210 -6.06 4.47 3.98
N ASN A 211 -5.90 4.85 5.26
CA ASN A 211 -4.88 5.77 5.78
C ASN A 211 -4.93 7.17 5.16
N LEU A 212 -5.96 7.48 4.36
CA LEU A 212 -6.29 8.83 3.95
C LEU A 212 -7.06 9.52 5.08
N SER A 213 -6.54 10.68 5.47
CA SER A 213 -7.22 11.56 6.41
C SER A 213 -6.94 13.02 6.10
N CYS A 214 -7.81 13.88 6.59
CA CYS A 214 -7.57 15.32 6.57
C CYS A 214 -8.02 15.96 7.86
N LYS A 215 -7.57 17.19 8.07
CA LYS A 215 -8.03 18.04 9.17
C LYS A 215 -8.74 19.25 8.62
N THR A 216 -9.88 19.59 9.20
CA THR A 216 -10.59 20.80 8.81
C THR A 216 -9.80 22.06 9.15
N ASP A 217 -9.87 23.04 8.26
CA ASP A 217 -9.31 24.38 8.45
C ASP A 217 -10.12 25.20 9.47
N MET A 218 -9.77 26.47 9.68
CA MET A 218 -10.49 27.37 10.58
C MET A 218 -11.95 27.64 10.14
N ASN A 219 -12.27 27.43 8.86
CA ASN A 219 -13.62 27.55 8.31
C ASN A 219 -14.42 26.26 8.42
N GLY A 220 -13.82 25.18 8.93
CA GLY A 220 -14.45 23.89 9.05
C GLY A 220 -14.44 23.07 7.76
N ILE A 221 -13.56 23.40 6.83
CA ILE A 221 -13.53 22.80 5.50
C ILE A 221 -12.31 21.88 5.37
N CYS A 222 -12.52 20.72 4.77
CA CYS A 222 -11.46 19.87 4.22
C CYS A 222 -11.92 19.36 2.85
N THR A 223 -10.97 19.19 1.93
CA THR A 223 -11.20 18.47 0.66
C THR A 223 -10.33 17.22 0.59
N LEU A 224 -10.91 16.13 0.11
CA LEU A 224 -10.26 14.83 -0.12
C LEU A 224 -10.44 14.43 -1.59
N THR A 225 -9.46 13.72 -2.15
CA THR A 225 -9.52 13.13 -3.50
C THR A 225 -9.53 11.61 -3.37
N LEU A 226 -10.50 10.94 -3.99
CA LEU A 226 -10.73 9.50 -3.88
C LEU A 226 -11.14 8.90 -5.23
N GLY A 227 -10.91 7.61 -5.42
CA GLY A 227 -11.53 6.86 -6.51
C GLY A 227 -13.02 6.59 -6.30
N GLY A 228 -13.66 5.95 -7.28
CA GLY A 228 -15.06 5.54 -7.16
C GLY A 228 -15.28 4.48 -6.08
N GLY A 229 -16.49 4.39 -5.54
CA GLY A 229 -16.88 3.31 -4.63
C GLY A 229 -17.66 3.75 -3.40
N ASN A 230 -17.56 2.95 -2.34
CA ASN A 230 -18.35 3.06 -1.13
C ASN A 230 -17.43 3.30 0.07
N TYR A 231 -17.77 4.28 0.88
CA TYR A 231 -16.90 4.76 1.96
C TYR A 231 -17.66 5.03 3.24
N THR A 232 -16.96 4.91 4.36
CA THR A 232 -17.39 5.46 5.64
C THR A 232 -16.45 6.61 6.01
N LEU A 233 -16.99 7.81 6.19
CA LEU A 233 -16.26 8.95 6.74
C LEU A 233 -16.36 8.91 8.27
N SER A 234 -15.23 8.89 8.95
CA SER A 234 -15.15 8.90 10.42
C SER A 234 -14.67 10.28 10.88
N LEU A 235 -15.58 11.06 11.48
CA LEU A 235 -15.32 12.40 12.01
C LEU A 235 -14.89 12.28 13.47
N GLU A 236 -13.63 12.61 13.75
CA GLU A 236 -12.98 12.48 15.04
C GLU A 236 -12.65 13.86 15.61
N LYS A 237 -13.21 14.17 16.78
CA LYS A 237 -12.91 15.42 17.50
C LYS A 237 -12.94 15.23 19.01
N ASN A 238 -11.81 14.86 19.62
CA ASN A 238 -11.66 14.71 21.07
C ASN A 238 -12.75 13.83 21.75
N MET A 239 -13.51 13.04 20.99
CA MET A 239 -14.65 12.26 21.46
C MET A 239 -14.27 10.79 21.55
N PHE A 240 -14.80 10.12 22.57
CA PHE A 240 -14.66 8.66 22.75
C PHE A 240 -15.34 7.85 21.64
N PHE A 241 -16.27 8.46 20.88
CA PHE A 241 -16.98 7.82 19.77
C PHE A 241 -17.00 8.73 18.54
N PRO A 242 -16.38 8.33 17.41
CA PRO A 242 -16.44 9.10 16.18
C PRO A 242 -17.85 9.10 15.58
N GLN A 243 -18.26 10.21 14.98
CA GLN A 243 -19.45 10.24 14.14
C GLN A 243 -19.08 9.63 12.78
N LYS A 244 -19.79 8.58 12.38
CA LYS A 244 -19.60 7.90 11.09
C LYS A 244 -20.72 8.20 10.12
N GLU A 245 -20.39 8.40 8.85
CA GLU A 245 -21.36 8.58 7.76
C GLU A 245 -20.95 7.74 6.56
N TYR A 246 -21.91 7.00 5.99
CA TYR A 246 -21.71 6.27 4.75
C TYR A 246 -21.91 7.18 3.54
N ILE A 247 -21.04 7.06 2.53
CA ILE A 247 -21.18 7.74 1.25
C ILE A 247 -20.85 6.79 0.10
N ALA A 248 -21.52 7.00 -1.03
CA ALA A 248 -21.17 6.39 -2.32
C ALA A 248 -20.68 7.51 -3.26
N ILE A 249 -19.61 7.21 -3.99
CA ILE A 249 -18.89 8.15 -4.85
C ILE A 249 -18.79 7.50 -6.23
N ASP A 250 -19.24 8.24 -7.23
CA ASP A 250 -18.98 7.97 -8.63
C ASP A 250 -17.73 8.73 -9.04
N GLU A 251 -16.98 8.16 -9.98
CA GLU A 251 -15.76 8.77 -10.55
C GLU A 251 -16.04 10.04 -11.35
N ASN A 252 -15.05 10.95 -11.41
CA ASN A 252 -15.11 12.22 -12.14
C ASN A 252 -16.25 13.15 -11.68
N LYS A 253 -16.51 13.19 -10.37
CA LYS A 253 -17.56 14.00 -9.75
C LYS A 253 -17.01 14.86 -8.62
N GLU A 254 -17.79 15.87 -8.28
CA GLU A 254 -17.57 16.77 -7.15
C GLU A 254 -18.69 16.54 -6.13
N TYR A 255 -18.32 16.35 -4.87
CA TYR A 255 -19.27 16.14 -3.77
C TYR A 255 -19.08 17.22 -2.71
N GLU A 256 -20.19 17.73 -2.19
CA GLU A 256 -20.20 18.58 -1.00
C GLU A 256 -21.01 17.89 0.10
N LYS A 257 -20.46 17.81 1.32
CA LYS A 257 -21.10 17.21 2.49
C LYS A 257 -21.01 18.15 3.68
N GLU A 258 -22.17 18.49 4.23
CA GLU A 258 -22.26 19.32 5.43
C GLU A 258 -22.59 18.48 6.66
N TYR A 259 -21.87 18.72 7.76
CA TYR A 259 -22.07 18.00 9.01
C TYR A 259 -22.29 18.95 10.19
N LEU A 260 -23.24 18.57 11.04
CA LEU A 260 -23.41 19.07 12.39
C LEU A 260 -22.90 18.00 13.35
N LEU A 261 -21.75 18.24 13.98
CA LEU A 261 -21.22 17.39 15.04
C LEU A 261 -22.15 17.44 16.25
N LYS A 262 -22.54 16.26 16.73
CA LYS A 262 -23.34 16.09 17.95
C LYS A 262 -22.45 16.16 19.20
#